data_AF-A0A8J3STF4-F1
#
_entry.id   AF-A0A8J3STF4-F1
#
_cell.length_a   1.000
_cell.length_b   1.000
_cell.length_c   1.000
_cell.angle_alpha   90.00
_cell.angle_beta   90.00
_cell.angle_gamma   90.00
#
_symmetry.space_group_name_H-M   'P 1'
#
loop_
_entity.id
_entity.type
_entity.pdbx_description
1 polymer ?
#
loop_
_entity_poly.entity_id
_entity_poly.type
_entity_poly.pdbx_seq_one_letter_code
_entity_poly.pdbx_strand_id
1 'polypeptide(L)'
;MRARRIATSGSTRWPTKPGWRETITDALDDQLARCQPGDTLIVRHGAADQGVDRIVAGWIADHLEPAAQRTVRLVEETVPARWEECAPSCRPEHRRVNRGNRGKAPTYCPSAGHRRNPDIPAHPDYPVDLFLAWCLNDSSGTSKTIEHARKARIAHRTWNAYR
;
A
#
# COMPACT_ATOMS: atom_id res chain seq x y z
N MET A 1 -16.43 -17.70 -8.99
CA MET A 1 -15.12 -17.20 -8.55
C MET A 1 -15.09 -15.70 -8.82
N ARG A 2 -15.23 -14.87 -7.79
CA ARG A 2 -15.11 -13.42 -7.90
C ARG A 2 -13.74 -12.99 -7.42
N ALA A 3 -13.18 -11.97 -8.06
CA ALA A 3 -11.97 -11.29 -7.57
C ALA A 3 -12.39 -9.97 -6.93
N ARG A 4 -11.98 -9.75 -5.69
CA ARG A 4 -12.07 -8.46 -5.00
C ARG A 4 -10.67 -7.90 -4.92
N ARG A 5 -10.45 -6.69 -5.42
CA ARG A 5 -9.15 -6.02 -5.33
C ARG A 5 -9.25 -4.81 -4.43
N ILE A 6 -8.43 -4.78 -3.39
CA ILE A 6 -8.27 -3.61 -2.52
C ILE A 6 -6.87 -3.04 -2.69
N ALA A 7 -6.75 -1.73 -2.57
CA ALA A 7 -5.46 -1.05 -2.47
C ALA A 7 -5.24 -0.55 -1.04
N THR A 8 -4.00 -0.60 -0.57
CA THR A 8 -3.59 -0.05 0.72
C THR A 8 -2.42 0.92 0.58
N SER A 9 -2.39 1.92 1.45
CA SER A 9 -1.22 2.80 1.59
C SER A 9 -1.16 3.37 3.00
N GLY A 10 0.03 3.65 3.49
CA GLY A 10 0.13 4.42 4.71
C GLY A 10 1.53 4.85 5.08
N SER A 11 1.60 5.55 6.21
CA SER A 11 2.83 6.18 6.66
C SER A 11 3.88 5.13 7.07
N THR A 12 5.13 5.33 6.63
CA THR A 12 6.27 4.48 7.00
C THR A 12 6.60 4.53 8.49
N ARG A 13 6.13 5.56 9.20
CA ARG A 13 6.30 5.74 10.65
C ARG A 13 5.01 5.50 11.43
N TRP A 14 4.06 4.75 10.86
CA TRP A 14 2.80 4.46 11.53
C TRP A 14 3.03 3.97 12.96
N PRO A 15 2.29 4.46 13.96
CA PRO A 15 2.57 4.16 15.35
C PRO A 15 2.48 2.67 15.65
N THR A 16 3.37 2.19 16.51
CA THR A 16 3.38 0.81 17.00
C THR A 16 2.76 0.66 18.39
N LYS A 17 2.12 1.72 18.91
CA LYS A 17 1.38 1.64 20.17
C LYS A 17 0.25 0.61 20.02
N PRO A 18 -0.11 -0.13 21.10
CA PRO A 18 -1.21 -1.09 21.07
C PRO A 18 -2.47 -0.47 20.48
N GLY A 19 -3.19 -1.22 19.63
CA GLY A 19 -4.40 -0.79 18.93
C GLY A 19 -4.15 -0.26 17.51
N TRP A 20 -2.98 0.30 17.20
CA TRP A 20 -2.74 0.88 15.86
C TRP A 20 -2.42 -0.15 14.79
N ARG A 21 -1.81 -1.28 15.15
CA ARG A 21 -1.61 -2.41 14.23
C ARG A 21 -2.94 -3.07 13.90
N GLU A 22 -3.80 -3.18 14.91
CA GLU A 22 -5.12 -3.77 14.89
C GLU A 22 -6.03 -2.98 13.93
N THR A 23 -5.95 -1.65 13.90
CA THR A 23 -6.68 -0.87 12.87
C THR A 23 -6.34 -1.25 11.42
N ILE A 24 -5.15 -1.82 11.18
CA ILE A 24 -4.74 -2.30 9.86
C ILE A 24 -5.27 -3.72 9.64
N THR A 25 -5.01 -4.63 10.57
CA THR A 25 -5.41 -6.03 10.44
C THR A 25 -6.92 -6.20 10.45
N ASP A 26 -7.65 -5.51 11.33
CA ASP A 26 -9.11 -5.58 11.41
C ASP A 26 -9.77 -5.11 10.10
N ALA A 27 -9.18 -4.10 9.43
CA ALA A 27 -9.68 -3.63 8.16
C ALA A 27 -9.45 -4.65 7.03
N LEU A 28 -8.32 -5.37 7.06
CA LEU A 28 -8.02 -6.45 6.12
C LEU A 28 -8.90 -7.68 6.39
N ASP A 29 -9.10 -8.03 7.66
CA ASP A 29 -9.99 -9.10 8.11
C ASP A 29 -11.45 -8.81 7.70
N ASP A 30 -11.93 -7.56 7.81
CA ASP A 30 -13.25 -7.14 7.27
C ASP A 30 -13.33 -7.37 5.76
N GLN A 31 -12.24 -7.19 5.00
CA GLN A 31 -12.27 -7.48 3.55
C GLN A 31 -12.23 -8.98 3.27
N LEU A 32 -11.47 -9.76 4.04
CA LEU A 32 -11.41 -11.20 3.91
C LEU A 32 -12.76 -11.85 4.26
N ALA A 33 -13.40 -11.43 5.35
CA ALA A 33 -14.70 -11.94 5.81
C ALA A 33 -15.85 -11.67 4.83
N ARG A 34 -15.69 -10.70 3.92
CA ARG A 34 -16.66 -10.40 2.84
C ARG A 34 -16.52 -11.33 1.64
N CYS A 35 -15.42 -12.08 1.54
CA CYS A 35 -15.18 -13.02 0.44
C CYS A 35 -15.90 -14.35 0.71
N GLN A 36 -16.41 -14.98 -0.35
CA GLN A 36 -17.05 -16.29 -0.27
C GLN A 36 -16.04 -17.40 -0.56
N PRO A 37 -16.32 -18.65 -0.15
CA PRO A 37 -15.57 -19.79 -0.63
C PRO A 37 -15.42 -19.82 -2.16
N GLY A 38 -14.18 -19.94 -2.63
CA GLY A 38 -13.77 -19.90 -4.02
C GLY A 38 -13.43 -18.50 -4.56
N ASP A 39 -13.55 -17.43 -3.77
CA ASP A 39 -13.17 -16.07 -4.18
C ASP A 39 -11.66 -15.83 -4.09
N THR A 40 -11.20 -14.76 -4.73
CA THR A 40 -9.84 -14.23 -4.60
C THR A 40 -9.86 -12.82 -4.02
N LEU A 41 -9.14 -12.61 -2.93
CA LEU A 41 -8.82 -11.27 -2.41
C LEU A 41 -7.42 -10.87 -2.90
N ILE A 42 -7.34 -9.77 -3.65
CA ILE A 42 -6.10 -9.18 -4.11
C ILE A 42 -5.82 -7.94 -3.27
N VAL A 43 -4.66 -7.90 -2.62
CA VAL A 43 -4.22 -6.76 -1.79
C VAL A 43 -3.04 -6.07 -2.47
N ARG A 44 -3.31 -4.88 -3.03
CA ARG A 44 -2.32 -4.07 -3.75
C ARG A 44 -1.70 -3.02 -2.83
N HIS A 45 -0.37 -2.94 -2.74
CA HIS A 45 0.28 -1.93 -1.89
C HIS A 45 1.66 -1.51 -2.39
N GLY A 46 2.24 -0.51 -1.71
CA GLY A 46 3.47 0.14 -2.15
C GLY A 46 4.78 -0.56 -1.78
N ALA A 47 4.73 -1.72 -1.12
CA ALA A 47 5.90 -2.47 -0.66
C ALA A 47 6.95 -1.64 0.11
N ALA A 48 6.53 -0.64 0.91
CA ALA A 48 7.45 -0.03 1.86
C ALA A 48 7.89 -1.07 2.91
N ASP A 49 9.19 -1.06 3.24
CA ASP A 49 9.86 -1.99 4.17
C ASP A 49 9.52 -1.75 5.66
N GLN A 50 8.66 -0.77 5.94
CA GLN A 50 8.33 -0.30 7.27
C GLN A 50 6.94 0.36 7.29
N GLY A 51 6.36 0.47 8.48
CA GLY A 51 5.03 1.03 8.67
C GLY A 51 3.94 0.15 8.06
N VAL A 52 2.94 0.79 7.47
CA VAL A 52 1.68 0.16 7.05
C VAL A 52 1.90 -0.94 6.01
N ASP A 53 2.65 -0.67 4.94
CA ASP A 53 2.90 -1.67 3.89
C ASP A 53 3.60 -2.93 4.44
N ARG A 54 4.50 -2.78 5.42
CA ARG A 54 5.14 -3.93 6.08
C ARG A 54 4.14 -4.73 6.92
N ILE A 55 3.23 -4.05 7.62
CA ILE A 55 2.19 -4.71 8.41
C ILE A 55 1.23 -5.46 7.48
N VAL A 56 0.84 -4.86 6.36
CA VAL A 56 0.01 -5.49 5.33
C VAL A 56 0.70 -6.73 4.76
N ALA A 57 1.97 -6.63 4.35
CA ALA A 57 2.73 -7.76 3.84
C ALA A 57 2.84 -8.90 4.87
N GLY A 58 3.05 -8.56 6.16
CA GLY A 58 3.03 -9.52 7.26
C GLY A 58 1.68 -10.22 7.42
N TRP A 59 0.58 -9.46 7.42
CA TRP A 59 -0.77 -10.01 7.47
C TRP A 59 -1.02 -10.96 6.29
N ILE A 60 -0.59 -10.59 5.07
CA ILE A 60 -0.72 -11.47 3.91
C ILE A 60 0.07 -12.76 4.12
N ALA A 61 1.33 -12.69 4.56
CA ALA A 61 2.16 -13.86 4.83
C ALA A 61 1.53 -14.80 5.87
N ASP A 62 1.02 -14.25 6.98
CA ASP A 62 0.29 -15.00 8.01
C ASP A 62 -0.98 -15.69 7.45
N HIS A 63 -1.49 -15.18 6.32
CA HIS A 63 -2.67 -15.68 5.62
C HIS A 63 -2.35 -16.49 4.34
N LEU A 64 -1.08 -16.82 4.08
CA LEU A 64 -0.65 -17.63 2.92
C LEU A 64 -0.44 -19.13 3.22
N GLU A 65 -0.65 -19.60 4.47
CA GLU A 65 -0.60 -21.02 4.89
C GLU A 65 -1.44 -21.97 3.99
N PRO A 66 -1.08 -23.27 3.87
CA PRO A 66 -1.28 -24.06 2.66
C PRO A 66 -2.75 -24.22 2.27
N ALA A 67 -2.98 -24.04 0.96
CA ALA A 67 -4.27 -23.94 0.25
C ALA A 67 -5.32 -25.04 0.53
N ALA A 68 -4.98 -26.10 1.28
CA ALA A 68 -5.90 -27.18 1.62
C ALA A 68 -6.99 -26.76 2.63
N GLN A 69 -6.77 -25.69 3.42
CA GLN A 69 -7.71 -25.26 4.47
C GLN A 69 -8.40 -23.92 4.21
N ARG A 70 -7.94 -23.13 3.23
CA ARG A 70 -8.55 -21.83 2.92
C ARG A 70 -9.52 -21.94 1.75
N THR A 71 -10.72 -21.45 1.99
CA THR A 71 -11.75 -21.34 0.97
C THR A 71 -11.56 -20.08 0.11
N VAL A 72 -10.84 -19.05 0.58
CA VAL A 72 -10.54 -17.82 -0.17
C VAL A 72 -9.06 -17.79 -0.55
N ARG A 73 -8.77 -17.50 -1.83
CA ARG A 73 -7.40 -17.29 -2.32
C ARG A 73 -6.94 -15.87 -1.99
N LEU A 74 -5.75 -15.73 -1.40
CA LEU A 74 -5.12 -14.43 -1.16
C LEU A 74 -4.00 -14.17 -2.17
N VAL A 75 -3.91 -12.96 -2.71
CA VAL A 75 -2.87 -12.54 -3.65
C VAL A 75 -2.29 -11.20 -3.22
N GLU A 76 -0.97 -11.14 -3.07
CA GLU A 76 -0.22 -9.90 -2.88
C GLU A 76 0.12 -9.26 -4.23
N GLU A 77 -0.15 -7.96 -4.39
CA GLU A 77 0.18 -7.21 -5.60
C GLU A 77 1.04 -5.99 -5.22
N THR A 78 2.35 -6.11 -5.37
CA THR A 78 3.27 -5.04 -4.97
C THR A 78 3.53 -4.03 -6.08
N VAL A 79 3.57 -2.75 -5.71
CA VAL A 79 3.87 -1.63 -6.61
C VAL A 79 5.05 -0.84 -6.04
N PRO A 80 6.27 -1.39 -6.02
CA PRO A 80 7.42 -0.72 -5.44
C PRO A 80 7.76 0.56 -6.22
N ALA A 81 8.22 1.59 -5.51
CA ALA A 81 8.76 2.77 -6.16
C ALA A 81 10.14 2.45 -6.77
N ARG A 82 10.37 2.88 -8.01
CA ARG A 82 11.64 2.71 -8.72
C ARG A 82 12.65 3.77 -8.29
N TRP A 83 13.20 3.60 -7.09
CA TRP A 83 14.08 4.57 -6.43
C TRP A 83 15.36 4.85 -7.23
N GLU A 84 15.81 3.89 -8.02
CA GLU A 84 17.02 3.95 -8.83
C GLU A 84 16.83 4.79 -10.11
N GLU A 85 15.60 4.90 -10.60
CA GLU A 85 15.24 5.50 -11.89
C GLU A 85 14.79 6.96 -11.73
N CYS A 86 15.39 7.86 -12.49
CA CYS A 86 14.91 9.24 -12.62
C CYS A 86 13.95 9.34 -13.81
N ALA A 87 12.88 10.13 -13.67
CA ALA A 87 12.06 10.47 -14.82
C ALA A 87 12.78 11.49 -15.72
N PRO A 88 12.47 11.57 -17.02
CA PRO A 88 13.03 12.58 -17.92
C PRO A 88 12.86 14.02 -17.45
N SER A 89 11.80 14.29 -16.67
CA SER A 89 11.49 15.62 -16.10
C SER A 89 12.26 15.94 -14.80
N CYS A 90 13.11 15.03 -14.31
CA CYS A 90 13.88 15.28 -13.10
C CYS A 90 15.03 16.25 -13.36
N ARG A 91 15.22 17.21 -12.44
CA ARG A 91 16.33 18.18 -12.51
C ARG A 91 17.69 17.47 -12.40
N PRO A 92 18.76 17.98 -13.04
CA PRO A 92 20.12 17.52 -12.74
C PRO A 92 20.41 17.56 -11.23
N GLU A 93 21.25 16.64 -10.74
CA GLU A 93 21.77 16.61 -9.35
C GLU A 93 20.73 16.49 -8.21
N HIS A 94 19.47 16.21 -8.51
CA HIS A 94 18.40 16.10 -7.49
C HIS A 94 18.44 14.81 -6.64
N ARG A 95 19.32 13.85 -6.97
CA ARG A 95 19.38 12.54 -6.29
C ARG A 95 19.82 12.73 -4.84
N ARG A 96 19.26 11.94 -3.94
CA ARG A 96 19.56 11.99 -2.50
C ARG A 96 20.33 10.76 -2.06
N VAL A 97 21.19 10.92 -1.05
CA VAL A 97 21.85 9.78 -0.39
C VAL A 97 20.81 8.86 0.22
N ASN A 98 20.87 7.58 -0.12
CA ASN A 98 20.04 6.55 0.47
C ASN A 98 20.62 6.12 1.82
N ARG A 99 19.80 6.11 2.86
CA ARG A 99 20.19 5.66 4.21
C ARG A 99 19.67 4.24 4.49
N GLY A 100 19.54 3.43 3.44
CA GLY A 100 19.03 2.06 3.51
C GLY A 100 17.51 1.94 3.57
N ASN A 101 16.75 3.00 3.25
CA ASN A 101 15.28 3.04 3.36
C ASN A 101 14.57 3.27 2.02
N ARG A 102 15.30 3.32 0.90
CA ARG A 102 14.80 3.66 -0.44
C ARG A 102 15.53 2.85 -1.52
N GLY A 103 15.16 1.58 -1.66
CA GLY A 103 15.80 0.66 -2.62
C GLY A 103 17.23 0.27 -2.19
N LYS A 104 18.00 -0.32 -3.11
CA LYS A 104 19.34 -0.85 -2.83
C LYS A 104 20.48 0.09 -3.21
N ALA A 105 20.22 1.05 -4.10
CA ALA A 105 21.27 1.95 -4.60
C ALA A 105 21.76 2.95 -3.52
N PRO A 106 23.02 3.41 -3.59
CA PRO A 106 23.58 4.40 -2.65
C PRO A 106 22.91 5.78 -2.76
N THR A 107 22.26 6.08 -3.89
CA THR A 107 21.44 7.28 -4.07
C THR A 107 20.09 6.94 -4.71
N TYR A 108 19.07 7.72 -4.38
CA TYR A 108 17.71 7.53 -4.89
C TYR A 108 17.14 8.81 -5.51
N CYS A 109 16.17 8.62 -6.40
CA CYS A 109 15.32 9.65 -6.95
C CYS A 109 14.20 9.99 -5.94
N PRO A 110 14.17 11.19 -5.33
CA PRO A 110 13.11 11.57 -4.39
C PRO A 110 11.71 11.66 -5.03
N SER A 111 11.62 11.78 -6.36
CA SER A 111 10.32 11.81 -7.06
C SER A 111 9.72 10.42 -7.29
N ALA A 112 10.51 9.33 -7.18
CA ALA A 112 10.07 7.99 -7.54
C ALA A 112 8.82 7.54 -6.78
N GLY A 113 8.77 7.78 -5.46
CA GLY A 113 7.58 7.50 -4.65
C GLY A 113 6.36 8.29 -5.12
N HIS A 114 6.51 9.58 -5.40
CA HIS A 114 5.41 10.42 -5.87
C HIS A 114 4.88 9.98 -7.24
N ARG A 115 5.76 9.56 -8.15
CA ARG A 115 5.37 9.04 -9.46
C ARG A 115 4.61 7.72 -9.35
N ARG A 116 5.03 6.84 -8.44
CA ARG A 116 4.37 5.56 -8.18
C ARG A 116 3.00 5.73 -7.51
N ASN A 117 2.86 6.66 -6.56
CA ASN A 117 1.65 6.78 -5.73
C ASN A 117 0.30 6.68 -6.46
N PRO A 118 0.04 7.32 -7.62
CA PRO A 118 -1.22 7.12 -8.35
C PRO A 118 -1.47 5.67 -8.77
N ASP A 119 -0.43 4.90 -9.07
CA ASP A 119 -0.52 3.52 -9.55
C ASP A 119 -0.97 2.54 -8.46
N ILE A 120 -0.95 2.94 -7.18
CA ILE A 120 -1.45 2.08 -6.10
C ILE A 120 -2.98 1.97 -6.19
N PRO A 121 -3.77 3.05 -6.05
CA PRO A 121 -5.23 2.94 -6.14
C PRO A 121 -5.75 3.04 -7.57
N ALA A 122 -5.11 3.80 -8.46
CA ALA A 122 -5.73 4.34 -9.67
C ALA A 122 -5.04 3.94 -10.97
N HIS A 123 -4.33 2.81 -10.99
CA HIS A 123 -3.78 2.30 -12.24
C HIS A 123 -4.90 1.81 -13.17
N PRO A 124 -4.94 2.24 -14.45
CA PRO A 124 -6.06 1.95 -15.36
C PRO A 124 -6.27 0.45 -15.59
N ASP A 125 -5.18 -0.32 -15.71
CA ASP A 125 -5.25 -1.77 -15.95
C ASP A 125 -5.47 -2.61 -14.67
N TYR A 126 -5.40 -1.99 -13.49
CA TYR A 126 -5.55 -2.68 -12.21
C TYR A 126 -6.58 -1.97 -11.33
N PRO A 127 -7.87 -1.96 -11.74
CA PRO A 127 -8.93 -1.30 -10.98
C PRO A 127 -9.07 -1.94 -9.60
N VAL A 128 -9.28 -1.11 -8.58
CA VAL A 128 -9.51 -1.53 -7.19
C VAL A 128 -10.92 -1.11 -6.75
N ASP A 129 -11.55 -1.97 -5.95
CA ASP A 129 -12.90 -1.77 -5.43
C ASP A 129 -12.91 -0.81 -4.22
N LEU A 130 -11.81 -0.79 -3.47
CA LEU A 130 -11.67 -0.04 -2.22
C LEU A 130 -10.21 0.34 -1.99
N PHE A 131 -9.99 1.58 -1.55
CA PHE A 131 -8.70 2.07 -1.08
C PHE A 131 -8.71 2.31 0.43
N LEU A 132 -7.79 1.67 1.15
CA LEU A 132 -7.61 1.80 2.60
C LEU A 132 -6.33 2.59 2.90
N ALA A 133 -6.44 3.67 3.67
CA ALA A 133 -5.30 4.54 3.95
C ALA A 133 -5.10 4.85 5.43
N TRP A 134 -3.86 4.75 5.89
CA TRP A 134 -3.45 5.07 7.27
C TRP A 134 -2.43 6.20 7.26
N CYS A 135 -2.90 7.41 7.58
CA CYS A 135 -2.13 8.64 7.46
C CYS A 135 -1.72 9.20 8.84
N LEU A 136 -0.42 9.28 9.09
CA LEU A 136 0.15 9.89 10.29
C LEU A 136 0.43 11.37 10.02
N ASN A 137 -0.13 12.27 10.83
CA ASN A 137 0.12 13.73 10.79
C ASN A 137 0.07 14.31 9.36
N ASP A 138 -0.96 13.94 8.58
CA ASP A 138 -1.15 14.36 7.19
C ASP A 138 0.07 14.12 6.28
N SER A 139 0.83 13.05 6.53
CA SER A 139 2.06 12.73 5.79
C SER A 139 1.88 12.87 4.27
N SER A 140 2.77 13.66 3.65
CA SER A 140 2.63 14.06 2.24
C SER A 140 2.57 12.88 1.25
N GLY A 141 3.21 11.76 1.58
CA GLY A 141 3.15 10.53 0.79
C GLY A 141 1.74 9.95 0.75
N THR A 142 1.19 9.60 1.91
CA THR A 142 -0.14 9.00 2.03
C THR A 142 -1.25 9.96 1.60
N SER A 143 -1.16 11.24 1.97
CA SER A 143 -2.15 12.26 1.60
C SER A 143 -2.29 12.40 0.08
N LYS A 144 -1.17 12.36 -0.66
CA LYS A 144 -1.22 12.38 -2.14
C LYS A 144 -1.84 11.11 -2.73
N THR A 145 -1.56 9.94 -2.17
CA THR A 145 -2.20 8.69 -2.63
C THR A 145 -3.72 8.74 -2.40
N ILE A 146 -4.18 9.26 -1.27
CA ILE A 146 -5.61 9.52 -0.99
C ILE A 146 -6.21 10.47 -2.03
N GLU A 147 -5.50 11.54 -2.38
CA GLU A 147 -5.94 12.48 -3.41
C GLU A 147 -6.11 11.80 -4.78
N HIS A 148 -5.19 10.91 -5.17
CA HIS A 148 -5.32 10.13 -6.40
C HIS A 148 -6.53 9.18 -6.38
N ALA A 149 -6.78 8.48 -5.27
CA ALA A 149 -7.97 7.65 -5.12
C ALA A 149 -9.27 8.47 -5.24
N ARG A 150 -9.31 9.66 -4.63
CA ARG A 150 -10.44 10.59 -4.73
C ARG A 150 -10.68 11.08 -6.16
N LYS A 151 -9.62 11.50 -6.85
CA LYS A 151 -9.69 11.95 -8.25
C LYS A 151 -10.21 10.84 -9.17
N ALA A 152 -9.81 9.61 -8.91
CA ALA A 152 -10.29 8.42 -9.63
C ALA A 152 -11.69 7.95 -9.19
N ARG A 153 -12.34 8.62 -8.23
CA ARG A 153 -13.65 8.27 -7.67
C ARG A 153 -13.71 6.86 -7.07
N ILE A 154 -12.60 6.39 -6.53
CA ILE A 154 -12.51 5.09 -5.87
C ILE A 154 -13.06 5.23 -4.44
N ALA A 155 -13.89 4.26 -4.03
CA ALA A 155 -14.35 4.18 -2.64
C ALA A 155 -13.14 4.09 -1.71
N HIS A 156 -13.10 4.87 -0.64
CA HIS A 156 -11.95 4.90 0.25
C HIS A 156 -12.32 5.05 1.72
N ARG A 157 -11.47 4.50 2.59
CA ARG A 157 -11.52 4.69 4.06
C ARG A 157 -10.16 5.18 4.54
N THR A 158 -10.16 6.10 5.49
CA THR A 158 -8.93 6.72 6.00
C THR A 158 -8.91 6.70 7.53
N TRP A 159 -7.78 6.28 8.10
CA TRP A 159 -7.47 6.41 9.52
C TRP A 159 -6.38 7.47 9.70
N ASN A 160 -6.57 8.38 10.64
CA ASN A 160 -5.61 9.42 10.94
C ASN A 160 -5.09 9.27 12.37
N ALA A 161 -3.77 9.15 12.52
CA ALA A 161 -3.13 9.18 13.83
C ALA A 161 -2.69 10.61 14.16
N TYR A 162 -3.06 11.07 15.37
CA TYR A 162 -2.75 12.39 15.96
C TYR A 162 -3.23 13.60 15.14
N ARG A 163 -4.57 13.74 15.05
CA ARG A 163 -5.19 15.04 14.76
C ARG A 163 -5.38 15.84 16.04
#